data_AF-A0A529XEW0-F1
#
_entry.id   AF-A0A529XEW0-F1
#
_cell.length_a   1.000
_cell.length_b   1.000
_cell.length_c   1.000
_cell.angle_alpha   90.00
_cell.angle_beta   90.00
_cell.angle_gamma   90.00
#
_symmetry.space_group_name_H-M   'P 1'
#
loop_
_entity.id
_entity.type
_entity.pdbx_description
1 polymer ?
#
loop_
_entity_poly.entity_id
_entity_poly.type
_entity_poly.pdbx_seq_one_letter_code
_entity_poly.pdbx_strand_id
1 'polypeptide(L)' 'MEIDDVVKRAYAMPLTNPSFPPGPYRFFDREYIIITYRTTREALEAVVPAPLE' A
#
# COMPACT_ATOMS: atom_id res chain seq x y z
N MET A 1 13.23 -20.75 -17.86
CA MET A 1 12.03 -19.90 -17.94
C MET A 1 12.34 -18.86 -18.99
N GLU A 2 11.57 -18.78 -20.06
CA GLU A 2 11.79 -17.79 -21.11
C GLU A 2 11.42 -16.39 -20.59
N ILE A 3 11.99 -15.34 -21.19
CA ILE A 3 11.75 -13.95 -20.75
C ILE A 3 10.26 -13.62 -20.76
N ASP A 4 9.54 -14.08 -21.79
CA ASP A 4 8.09 -13.89 -21.90
C ASP A 4 7.31 -14.49 -20.71
N ASP A 5 7.79 -15.60 -20.16
CA ASP A 5 7.16 -16.24 -18.99
C ASP A 5 7.45 -15.48 -17.70
N VAL A 6 8.63 -14.87 -17.58
CA VAL A 6 9.00 -14.01 -16.45
C VAL A 6 8.07 -12.79 -16.42
N VAL A 7 7.90 -12.12 -17.55
CA VAL A 7 7.05 -10.91 -17.66
C VAL A 7 5.59 -11.25 -17.35
N LYS A 8 5.08 -12.39 -17.84
CA LYS A 8 3.70 -12.81 -17.56
C LYS A 8 3.44 -13.14 -16.08
N ARG A 9 4.44 -13.63 -15.35
CA ARG A 9 4.31 -14.03 -13.94
C ARG A 9 4.70 -12.93 -12.95
N ALA A 10 5.35 -11.86 -13.41
CA ALA A 10 5.84 -10.78 -12.57
C ALA A 10 4.67 -9.98 -11.96
N TYR A 11 4.33 -10.31 -10.72
CA TYR A 11 3.33 -9.58 -9.93
C TYR A 11 4.00 -8.80 -8.78
N ALA A 12 4.59 -9.53 -7.85
CA ALA A 12 5.37 -8.97 -6.74
C ALA A 12 6.65 -9.78 -6.55
N MET A 13 7.63 -9.18 -5.88
CA MET A 13 8.90 -9.84 -5.61
C MET A 13 8.83 -10.68 -4.32
N PRO A 14 9.60 -11.79 -4.23
CA PRO A 14 10.32 -12.46 -5.32
C PRO A 14 9.41 -13.14 -6.37
N LEU A 15 9.86 -13.20 -7.64
CA LEU A 15 9.07 -13.69 -8.79
C LEU A 15 8.35 -15.03 -8.56
N THR A 16 9.04 -15.99 -7.94
CA THR A 16 8.53 -17.35 -7.74
C THR A 16 7.86 -17.55 -6.39
N ASN A 17 7.92 -16.56 -5.50
CA ASN A 17 7.27 -16.56 -4.21
C ASN A 17 6.88 -15.12 -3.84
N PRO A 18 5.85 -14.55 -4.51
CA PRO A 18 5.50 -13.15 -4.34
C PRO A 18 5.21 -12.82 -2.88
N SER A 19 5.73 -11.68 -2.39
CA SER A 19 5.51 -11.25 -1.00
C SER A 19 4.04 -11.00 -0.64
N PHE A 20 3.18 -10.82 -1.65
CA PHE A 20 1.73 -10.78 -1.51
C PHE A 20 1.05 -11.31 -2.80
N PRO A 21 -0.12 -11.97 -2.70
CA PRO A 21 -0.87 -12.49 -3.84
C PRO A 21 -1.73 -11.40 -4.50
N PRO A 22 -2.16 -11.58 -5.77
CA PRO A 22 -3.14 -10.69 -6.39
C PRO A 22 -4.51 -10.80 -5.72
N GLY A 23 -5.27 -9.71 -5.75
CA GLY A 23 -6.59 -9.61 -5.14
C GLY A 23 -7.71 -10.38 -5.84
N PRO A 24 -8.98 -10.20 -5.41
CA PRO A 24 -9.46 -9.04 -4.63
C PRO A 24 -9.13 -9.12 -3.13
N TYR A 25 -8.57 -8.04 -2.58
CA TYR A 25 -8.32 -7.92 -1.14
C TYR A 25 -9.63 -7.62 -0.40
N ARG A 26 -10.27 -8.66 0.14
CA ARG A 26 -11.52 -8.54 0.90
C ARG A 26 -11.24 -8.43 2.40
N PHE A 27 -11.93 -7.50 3.05
CA PHE A 27 -11.91 -7.31 4.49
C PHE A 27 -13.33 -7.58 5.01
N PHE A 28 -13.47 -8.56 5.89
CA PHE A 28 -14.74 -8.88 6.56
C PHE A 28 -14.71 -8.32 7.97
N ASP A 29 -15.82 -7.72 8.41
CA ASP A 29 -16.02 -7.21 9.77
C ASP A 29 -14.85 -6.34 10.27
N ARG A 30 -14.35 -5.44 9.40
CA ARG A 30 -13.26 -4.54 9.74
C ARG A 30 -13.78 -3.38 10.59
N GLU A 31 -13.69 -3.53 11.91
CA GLU A 31 -14.10 -2.53 12.89
C GLU A 31 -13.02 -1.45 13.10
N TYR A 32 -13.45 -0.21 13.36
CA TYR A 32 -12.58 0.95 13.54
C TYR A 32 -12.95 1.75 14.79
N ILE A 33 -11.93 2.28 15.46
CA ILE A 33 -12.07 3.38 16.43
C ILE A 33 -11.16 4.52 15.98
N ILE A 34 -11.74 5.69 15.73
CA ILE A 34 -11.02 6.86 15.21
C ILE A 34 -11.24 8.03 16.17
N ILE A 35 -10.13 8.56 16.71
CA ILE A 35 -10.14 9.74 17.58
C ILE A 35 -9.48 10.89 16.84
N THR A 36 -10.26 11.90 16.48
CA THR A 36 -9.75 13.12 15.87
C THR A 36 -9.32 14.10 16.96
N TYR A 37 -8.09 14.60 16.86
CA TYR A 37 -7.54 15.58 17.80
C TYR A 37 -6.83 16.71 17.07
N ARG A 38 -6.71 17.86 17.74
CA ARG A 38 -6.02 19.04 17.20
C ARG A 38 -4.52 18.94 17.45
N THR A 39 -3.73 19.20 16.43
CA THR A 39 -2.27 19.39 16.48
C THR A 39 -1.88 20.78 15.94
N THR A 40 -0.58 21.09 15.92
CA THR A 40 -0.06 22.31 15.29
C THR A 40 0.02 22.16 13.78
N ARG A 41 -0.08 23.27 13.05
CA ARG A 41 -0.07 23.28 11.59
C ARG A 41 1.31 22.90 11.05
N GLU A 42 2.34 23.41 11.70
CA GLU A 42 3.74 23.22 11.32
C GLU A 42 4.14 21.73 11.39
N ALA A 43 3.59 20.98 12.35
CA ALA A 43 3.84 19.55 12.48
C ALA A 43 3.23 18.74 11.33
N LEU A 44 2.08 19.18 10.80
CA LEU A 44 1.46 18.55 9.63
C LEU A 44 2.23 18.90 8.35
N GLU A 45 2.57 20.17 8.14
CA GLU A 45 3.30 20.63 6.95
C GLU A 45 4.68 19.96 6.80
N ALA A 46 5.33 19.60 7.91
CA ALA A 46 6.62 18.90 7.87
C ALA A 46 6.56 17.48 7.30
N VAL A 47 5.38 16.82 7.32
CA VAL A 47 5.22 15.41 6.89
C VAL A 47 4.34 15.25 5.66
N VAL A 48 3.58 16.29 5.27
CA VAL A 48 2.76 16.28 4.07
C VAL A 48 3.66 16.49 2.84
N PRO A 49 3.78 15.52 1.92
CA PRO A 49 4.63 15.66 0.75
C PRO A 49 3.94 16.51 -0.34
N ALA A 50 4.69 17.40 -0.98
CA ALA A 50 4.19 18.13 -2.15
C ALA A 50 3.76 17.15 -3.27
N PRO A 51 2.65 17.41 -4.00
CA PRO A 51 1.84 18.63 -4.02
C PRO A 51 0.61 18.58 -3.09
N LEU A 52 0.60 17.71 -2.07
CA LEU A 52 -0.50 17.64 -1.12
C LEU A 52 -0.49 18.86 -0.18
N GLU A 53 -1.67 19.30 0.25
CA GLU A 53 -1.90 20.43 1.18
C GLU A 53 -2.83 20.03 2.33
#